data_AF-A0A937FUT7-F1
#
_entry.id   AF-A0A937FUT7-F1
#
_cell.length_a   1.000
_cell.length_b   1.000
_cell.length_c   1.000
_cell.angle_alpha   90.00
_cell.angle_beta   90.00
_cell.angle_gamma   90.00
#
_symmetry.space_group_name_H-M   'P 1'
#
loop_
_entity.id
_entity.type
_entity.pdbx_description
1 polymer ?
#
loop_
_entity_poly.entity_id
_entity_poly.type
_entity_poly.pdbx_seq_one_letter_code
_entity_poly.pdbx_strand_id
1 'polypeptide(L)' 'MKTSMLEYYKIVLRKVSFHPPLFRKEYRKALFYLSEDESLELKLWLRGNLAYIPT' A
#
# COMPACT_ATOMS: atom_id res chain seq x y z
N MET A 1 20.37 -5.10 3.68
CA MET A 1 19.00 -5.64 3.87
C MET A 1 18.31 -5.70 2.52
N LYS A 2 17.74 -6.83 2.14
CA LYS A 2 16.84 -6.90 0.98
C LYS A 2 15.48 -6.34 1.42
N THR A 3 14.97 -5.31 0.75
CA THR A 3 13.63 -4.80 0.98
C THR A 3 12.61 -5.82 0.45
N SER A 4 11.64 -6.25 1.27
CA SER A 4 10.55 -7.10 0.78
C SER A 4 9.63 -6.31 -0.16
N MET A 5 8.85 -7.03 -0.98
CA MET A 5 7.89 -6.37 -1.87
C MET A 5 6.84 -5.58 -1.08
N LEU A 6 6.44 -6.12 0.09
CA LEU A 6 5.56 -5.43 1.01
C LEU A 6 6.13 -4.10 1.51
N GLU A 7 7.37 -4.10 2.01
CA GLU A 7 8.01 -2.87 2.51
C GLU A 7 8.25 -1.86 1.39
N TYR A 8 8.59 -2.34 0.18
CA TYR A 8 8.65 -1.50 -1.01
C TYR A 8 7.32 -0.78 -1.25
N TYR A 9 6.20 -1.51 -1.25
CA TYR A 9 4.89 -0.89 -1.47
C TYR A 9 4.43 0.02 -0.33
N LYS A 10 4.73 -0.30 0.94
CA LYS A 10 4.48 0.63 2.07
C LYS A 10 5.19 1.98 1.85
N ILE A 11 6.43 1.97 1.35
CA ILE A 11 7.19 3.19 1.03
C ILE A 11 6.55 3.94 -0.14
N VAL A 12 6.23 3.24 -1.24
CA VAL A 12 5.63 3.86 -2.43
C VAL A 12 4.30 4.51 -2.07
N LEU A 13 3.40 3.79 -1.40
CA LEU A 13 2.08 4.27 -1.01
C LEU A 13 2.14 5.47 -0.08
N ARG A 14 3.07 5.48 0.88
CA ARG A 14 3.31 6.65 1.72
C ARG A 14 3.75 7.85 0.90
N LYS A 15 4.68 7.67 -0.05
CA LYS A 15 5.17 8.75 -0.93
C LYS A 15 4.08 9.32 -1.82
N VAL A 16 3.18 8.51 -2.36
CA VAL A 16 2.13 8.98 -3.29
C VAL A 16 0.80 9.31 -2.61
N SER A 17 0.74 9.24 -1.27
CA SER A 17 -0.48 9.46 -0.47
C SER A 17 -1.14 10.81 -0.70
N PHE A 18 -0.37 11.84 -1.08
CA PHE A 18 -0.89 13.17 -1.38
C PHE A 18 -1.64 13.28 -2.73
N HIS A 19 -1.55 12.27 -3.60
CA HIS A 19 -2.12 12.30 -4.96
C HIS A 19 -3.10 11.12 -5.16
N PRO A 20 -4.41 11.28 -4.87
CA PRO A 20 -5.35 10.16 -4.78
C PRO A 20 -5.43 9.26 -6.03
N PRO A 21 -5.43 9.79 -7.27
CA PRO A 21 -5.41 8.93 -8.47
C PRO A 21 -4.15 8.05 -8.57
N LEU A 22 -3.00 8.57 -8.16
CA LEU A 22 -1.71 7.87 -8.23
C LEU A 22 -1.60 6.86 -7.10
N PHE A 23 -2.05 7.23 -5.90
CA PHE A 23 -2.19 6.31 -4.78
C PHE A 23 -3.03 5.08 -5.15
N ARG A 24 -4.23 5.29 -5.72
CA ARG A 24 -5.10 4.17 -6.15
C ARG A 24 -4.41 3.30 -7.20
N LYS A 25 -3.66 3.89 -8.13
CA LYS A 25 -2.90 3.16 -9.15
C LYS A 25 -1.83 2.27 -8.53
N GLU A 26 -1.00 2.81 -7.64
CA GLU A 26 0.07 2.04 -6.99
C GLU A 26 -0.48 1.01 -6.00
N TYR A 27 -1.61 1.29 -5.34
CA TYR A 27 -2.27 0.34 -4.46
C TYR A 27 -2.78 -0.88 -5.23
N ARG A 28 -3.39 -0.69 -6.42
CA ARG A 28 -3.78 -1.83 -7.27
C ARG A 28 -2.58 -2.67 -7.71
N LYS A 29 -1.44 -2.05 -8.00
CA LYS A 29 -0.21 -2.81 -8.28
C LYS A 29 0.22 -3.61 -7.06
N ALA A 30 0.20 -3.02 -5.87
CA ALA A 30 0.55 -3.73 -4.65
C ALA A 30 -0.29 -5.01 -4.48
N LEU A 31 -1.61 -4.91 -4.66
CA LEU A 31 -2.50 -6.07 -4.57
C LEU A 31 -2.28 -7.14 -5.67
N PHE A 32 -1.65 -6.77 -6.80
CA PHE A 32 -1.32 -7.71 -7.86
C PHE A 32 0.00 -8.45 -7.62
N TYR A 33 0.99 -7.77 -7.02
CA TYR A 33 2.33 -8.31 -6.84
C TYR A 33 2.59 -8.95 -5.47
N LEU A 34 1.79 -8.60 -4.46
CA LEU A 34 1.91 -9.18 -3.12
C LEU A 34 1.15 -10.51 -3.04
N SER A 35 1.63 -11.40 -2.18
CA SER A 35 0.85 -12.59 -1.80
C SER A 35 -0.45 -12.21 -1.09
N GLU A 36 -1.34 -13.18 -0.87
CA GLU A 36 -2.57 -12.94 -0.11
C GLU A 36 -2.28 -12.45 1.31
N ASP A 37 -1.32 -13.07 2.00
CA ASP A 37 -0.90 -12.70 3.35
C ASP A 37 -0.28 -11.30 3.40
N GLU A 38 0.63 -10.99 2.47
CA GLU A 38 1.24 -9.66 2.37
C GLU A 38 0.20 -8.60 2.01
N SER A 39 -0.76 -8.92 1.15
CA SER A 39 -1.87 -8.03 0.80
C SER A 39 -2.78 -7.77 1.99
N LEU A 40 -3.03 -8.78 2.83
CA LEU A 40 -3.80 -8.65 4.06
C LEU A 40 -3.06 -7.75 5.06
N GLU A 41 -1.76 -7.99 5.26
CA GLU A 41 -0.92 -7.14 6.12
C GLU A 41 -0.91 -5.70 5.61
N LEU A 42 -0.77 -5.48 4.30
CA LEU A 42 -0.82 -4.15 3.71
C LEU A 42 -2.16 -3.45 3.98
N LYS A 43 -3.28 -4.16 3.85
CA LYS A 43 -4.62 -3.62 4.14
C LYS A 43 -4.76 -3.21 5.62
N LEU A 44 -4.28 -4.05 6.54
CA LEU A 44 -4.27 -3.74 7.97
C LEU A 44 -3.38 -2.54 8.28
N TRP A 45 -2.20 -2.49 7.69
CA TRP A 45 -1.27 -1.37 7.82
C TRP A 45 -1.87 -0.06 7.32
N LEU A 46 -2.58 -0.08 6.17
CA LEU A 46 -3.29 1.10 5.66
C LEU A 46 -4.40 1.55 6.59
N ARG A 47 -5.20 0.64 7.17
CA ARG A 47 -6.25 0.99 8.14
C ARG A 47 -5.69 1.62 9.42
N GLY A 48 -4.53 1.15 9.88
CA GLY A 48 -3.87 1.69 11.06
C GLY A 48 -3.18 3.04 10.85
N ASN A 49 -2.61 3.28 9.66
CA ASN A 49 -1.85 4.50 9.35
C ASN A 49 -2.64 5.59 8.62
N LEU A 50 -3.70 5.21 7.89
CA LEU A 50 -4.53 6.11 7.10
C LEU A 50 -5.96 5.98 7.60
N ALA A 51 -6.33 6.78 8.60
CA ALA A 51 -7.73 7.09 8.92
C ALA A 51 -8.47 7.83 7.77
N TYR A 52 -7.93 7.80 6.54
CA TYR A 52 -8.39 8.52 5.36
C TYR A 52 -8.63 7.54 4.21
N ILE A 53 -9.72 6.77 4.33
CA ILE A 53 -10.39 6.24 3.15
C ILE A 53 -11.61 7.15 2.96
N PRO A 54 -11.55 8.18 2.09
CA PRO A 54 -12.78 8.82 1.65
C PRO A 54 -13.50 7.75 0.82
N THR A 55 -14.61 7.27 1.37
CA THR A 55 -15.62 6.49 0.65
C THR A 55 -15.99 7.16 -0.66
#